data_AF-A0A370NNH9-F1
#
_entry.id   AF-A0A370NNH9-F1
#
_cell.length_a   1.000
_cell.length_b   1.000
_cell.length_c   1.000
_cell.angle_alpha   90.00
_cell.angle_beta   90.00
_cell.angle_gamma   90.00
#
_symmetry.space_group_name_H-M   'P 1'
#
loop_
_entity.id
_entity.type
_entity.pdbx_description
1 polymer ?
#
loop_
_entity_poly.entity_id
_entity_poly.type
_entity_poly.pdbx_seq_one_letter_code
_entity_poly.pdbx_strand_id
1 'polypeptide(L)'
;MTHVVTESCIRCRYTDCVDVCPVDCFREGPNFLAIDPDECIDCAVCVAECPVNAIYAEEDVPGDQQQFIDLNAELARNWPSITKTKAPLAEAEEWKDATDKLQYLQR
;
A
#
# COMPACT_ATOMS: atom_id res chain seq x y z
N MET A 1 1.54 11.84 -11.21
CA MET A 1 2.56 11.27 -10.32
C MET A 1 1.81 10.85 -9.09
N THR A 2 1.93 9.58 -8.72
CA THR A 2 1.22 8.97 -7.60
C THR A 2 2.23 8.30 -6.67
N HIS A 3 1.76 7.92 -5.50
CA HIS A 3 2.45 6.99 -4.64
C HIS A 3 1.93 5.57 -4.88
N VAL A 4 2.78 4.58 -4.64
CA VAL A 4 2.54 3.17 -4.96
C VAL A 4 2.88 2.32 -3.75
N VAL A 5 1.94 1.48 -3.33
CA VAL A 5 2.19 0.47 -2.31
C VAL A 5 2.79 -0.77 -2.98
N THR A 6 3.86 -1.33 -2.42
CA THR A 6 4.61 -2.46 -2.98
C THR A 6 4.56 -3.70 -2.08
N GLU A 7 5.31 -4.75 -2.44
CA GLU A 7 5.12 -6.10 -1.88
C GLU A 7 5.22 -6.16 -0.36
N SER A 8 6.03 -5.29 0.25
CA SER A 8 6.27 -5.27 1.69
C SER A 8 4.99 -5.08 2.51
N CYS A 9 3.93 -4.50 1.94
CA CYS A 9 2.64 -4.34 2.62
C CYS A 9 1.86 -5.66 2.72
N ILE A 10 2.06 -6.59 1.79
CA ILE A 10 1.30 -7.84 1.71
C ILE A 10 1.50 -8.66 2.99
N ARG A 11 0.39 -9.12 3.58
CA ARG A 11 0.33 -9.82 4.88
C ARG A 11 0.79 -9.00 6.10
N CYS A 12 1.15 -7.74 5.92
CA CYS A 12 1.45 -6.83 7.01
C CYS A 12 0.24 -5.93 7.29
N ARG A 13 -0.16 -5.14 6.28
CA ARG A 13 -1.32 -4.23 6.30
C ARG A 13 -1.45 -3.48 7.64
N TYR A 14 -0.42 -2.72 8.02
CA TYR A 14 -0.38 -1.95 9.27
C TYR A 14 -1.36 -0.77 9.30
N THR A 15 -1.65 -0.19 8.13
CA THR A 15 -2.64 0.89 7.91
C THR A 15 -2.30 2.28 8.47
N ASP A 16 -1.14 2.50 9.08
CA ASP A 16 -0.71 3.83 9.60
C ASP A 16 -0.69 4.91 8.52
N CYS A 17 -0.41 4.53 7.28
CA CYS A 17 -0.40 5.43 6.12
C CYS A 17 -1.75 6.09 5.84
N VAL A 18 -2.86 5.52 6.33
CA VAL A 18 -4.21 6.01 6.07
C VAL A 18 -4.49 7.28 6.86
N ASP A 19 -4.08 7.35 8.13
CA ASP A 19 -4.42 8.49 9.01
C ASP A 19 -3.76 9.80 8.58
N VAL A 20 -2.70 9.73 7.77
CA VAL A 20 -1.98 10.91 7.27
C VAL A 20 -2.37 11.31 5.85
N CYS A 21 -3.24 10.54 5.19
CA CYS A 21 -3.66 10.82 3.82
C CYS A 21 -4.69 11.98 3.80
N PRO A 22 -4.38 13.15 3.20
CA PRO A 22 -5.29 14.30 3.22
C PRO A 22 -6.50 14.16 2.28
N VAL A 23 -6.48 13.15 1.39
CA VAL A 23 -7.46 12.96 0.31
C VAL A 23 -8.10 11.57 0.34
N ASP A 24 -7.87 10.78 1.39
CA ASP A 24 -8.49 9.46 1.59
C ASP A 24 -8.31 8.47 0.40
N CYS A 25 -7.20 8.57 -0.33
CA CYS A 25 -6.96 7.82 -1.56
C CYS A 25 -6.54 6.35 -1.36
N PHE A 26 -6.61 5.82 -0.13
CA PHE A 26 -6.28 4.41 0.14
C PHE A 26 -7.49 3.50 -0.03
N ARG A 27 -7.24 2.30 -0.55
CA ARG A 27 -8.24 1.26 -0.80
C ARG A 27 -7.82 -0.04 -0.12
N GLU A 28 -8.74 -0.68 0.59
CA GLU A 28 -8.44 -1.81 1.46
C GLU A 28 -8.81 -3.16 0.83
N GLY A 29 -7.81 -4.01 0.68
CA GLY A 29 -7.99 -5.43 0.41
C GLY A 29 -7.88 -6.30 1.66
N PRO A 30 -8.08 -7.62 1.52
CA PRO A 30 -7.98 -8.57 2.63
C PRO A 30 -6.62 -8.54 3.33
N ASN A 31 -5.52 -8.40 2.56
CA ASN A 31 -4.17 -8.44 3.11
C ASN A 31 -3.17 -7.43 2.52
N PHE A 32 -3.67 -6.38 1.86
CA PHE A 32 -2.88 -5.36 1.19
C PHE A 32 -3.69 -4.05 1.12
N LEU A 33 -2.99 -2.91 0.98
CA LEU A 33 -3.60 -1.62 0.67
C LEU A 33 -3.14 -1.15 -0.71
N ALA A 34 -4.04 -0.57 -1.49
CA ALA A 34 -3.71 0.09 -2.75
C ALA A 34 -3.93 1.60 -2.63
N ILE A 35 -3.13 2.38 -3.35
CA ILE A 35 -3.34 3.83 -3.54
C ILE A 35 -4.06 4.05 -4.87
N ASP A 36 -5.14 4.82 -4.84
CA ASP A 36 -5.82 5.27 -6.05
C ASP A 36 -5.00 6.39 -6.74
N PRO A 37 -4.46 6.14 -7.95
CA PRO A 37 -3.58 7.10 -8.63
C PRO A 37 -4.31 8.35 -9.11
N ASP A 38 -5.64 8.29 -9.29
CA ASP A 38 -6.43 9.42 -9.77
C ASP A 38 -6.76 10.40 -8.62
N GLU A 39 -6.74 9.91 -7.37
CA GLU A 39 -7.00 10.72 -6.16
C GLU A 39 -5.71 11.16 -5.45
N CYS A 40 -4.60 10.42 -5.62
CA CYS A 40 -3.35 10.76 -4.99
C CYS A 40 -2.83 12.13 -5.48
N ILE A 41 -2.51 13.02 -4.53
CA ILE A 41 -1.99 14.37 -4.80
C ILE A 41 -0.48 14.49 -4.62
N ASP A 42 0.24 13.36 -4.53
CA ASP A 42 1.70 13.33 -4.48
C ASP A 42 2.33 14.12 -3.31
N CYS A 43 1.68 14.08 -2.13
CA CYS A 43 2.13 14.83 -0.95
C CYS A 43 3.27 14.14 -0.15
N ALA A 44 3.57 12.88 -0.46
CA ALA A 44 4.62 12.06 0.17
C ALA A 44 4.55 11.81 1.69
N VAL A 45 3.52 12.29 2.39
CA VAL A 45 3.41 12.14 3.86
C VAL A 45 3.30 10.67 4.28
N CYS A 46 2.62 9.83 3.49
CA CYS A 46 2.43 8.41 3.80
C CYS A 46 3.70 7.55 3.73
N VAL A 47 4.75 8.01 3.05
CA VAL A 47 5.98 7.23 2.82
C VAL A 47 6.70 6.92 4.14
N ALA A 48 6.87 7.95 4.99
CA ALA A 48 7.58 7.82 6.26
C ALA A 48 6.76 7.09 7.34
N GLU A 49 5.44 7.01 7.18
CA GLU A 49 4.55 6.39 8.17
C GLU A 49 4.45 4.87 8.01
N CYS A 50 4.84 4.31 6.86
CA CYS A 50 4.75 2.88 6.62
C CYS A 50 5.85 2.12 7.40
N PRO A 51 5.53 1.28 8.40
CA PRO A 51 6.56 0.63 9.25
C PRO A 51 7.48 -0.33 8.49
N VAL A 52 7.04 -0.80 7.31
CA VAL A 52 7.75 -1.75 6.44
C VAL A 52 8.27 -1.10 5.15
N ASN A 53 8.26 0.23 5.08
CA ASN A 53 8.75 1.00 3.93
C ASN A 53 8.17 0.52 2.58
N ALA A 54 6.87 0.20 2.55
CA ALA A 54 6.22 -0.37 1.38
C ALA A 54 5.67 0.69 0.40
N ILE A 55 5.92 1.98 0.62
CA ILE A 55 5.32 3.05 -0.18
C ILE A 55 6.42 3.84 -0.84
N TYR A 56 6.32 4.00 -2.15
CA TYR A 56 7.29 4.72 -2.98
C TYR A 56 6.55 5.74 -3.85
N ALA A 57 7.24 6.81 -4.24
CA ALA A 57 6.82 7.58 -5.41
C ALA A 57 6.90 6.66 -6.65
N GLU A 58 6.02 6.85 -7.63
CA GLU A 58 5.94 6.02 -8.84
C GLU A 58 7.31 5.89 -9.54
N GLU A 59 8.06 6.97 -9.64
CA GLU A 59 9.40 7.03 -10.23
C GLU A 59 10.50 6.31 -9.41
N ASP A 60 10.27 6.12 -8.12
CA ASP A 60 11.21 5.52 -7.16
C ASP A 60 10.89 4.04 -6.87
N VAL A 61 9.83 3.49 -7.49
CA VAL A 61 9.49 2.08 -7.35
C VAL A 61 10.69 1.21 -7.81
N PRO A 62 11.14 0.23 -7.01
CA PRO A 62 12.22 -0.67 -7.41
C PRO A 62 11.97 -1.36 -8.76
N GLY A 63 13.03 -1.59 -9.54
CA GLY A 63 12.91 -2.12 -10.91
C GLY A 63 12.25 -3.50 -11.00
N ASP A 64 12.37 -4.32 -9.96
CA ASP A 64 11.73 -5.63 -9.81
C ASP A 64 10.28 -5.57 -9.32
N GLN A 65 9.80 -4.38 -8.95
CA GLN A 65 8.47 -4.15 -8.37
C GLN A 65 7.59 -3.20 -9.21
N GLN A 66 8.01 -2.86 -10.42
CA GLN A 66 7.28 -1.96 -11.33
C GLN A 66 5.82 -2.39 -11.59
N GLN A 67 5.54 -3.69 -11.56
CA GLN A 67 4.18 -4.24 -11.68
C GLN A 67 3.18 -3.74 -10.62
N PHE A 68 3.66 -3.23 -9.48
CA PHE A 68 2.81 -2.68 -8.43
C PHE A 68 2.12 -1.38 -8.84
N ILE A 69 2.65 -0.64 -9.82
CA ILE A 69 2.05 0.60 -10.34
C ILE A 69 0.66 0.28 -10.92
N ASP A 70 0.61 -0.62 -11.91
CA ASP A 70 -0.63 -1.05 -12.54
C ASP A 70 -1.55 -1.79 -11.56
N LEU A 71 -0.97 -2.58 -10.65
CA LEU A 71 -1.72 -3.33 -9.64
C LEU A 71 -2.46 -2.40 -8.67
N ASN A 72 -1.85 -1.30 -8.22
CA ASN A 72 -2.51 -0.33 -7.36
C ASN A 72 -3.71 0.30 -8.08
N ALA A 73 -3.53 0.71 -9.35
CA ALA A 73 -4.61 1.25 -10.18
C ALA A 73 -5.75 0.24 -10.42
N GLU A 74 -5.43 -1.04 -10.63
CA GLU A 74 -6.41 -2.12 -10.80
C GLU A 74 -7.23 -2.34 -9.53
N LEU A 75 -6.55 -2.52 -8.40
CA LEU A 75 -7.16 -2.85 -7.11
C LEU A 75 -7.96 -1.68 -6.55
N ALA A 76 -7.47 -0.45 -6.74
CA ALA A 76 -8.11 0.74 -6.21
C ALA A 76 -9.53 0.97 -6.75
N ARG A 77 -9.81 0.51 -7.98
CA ARG A 77 -11.15 0.58 -8.61
C ARG A 77 -12.17 -0.39 -8.00
N ASN A 78 -11.69 -1.47 -7.39
CA ASN A 78 -12.54 -2.59 -6.94
C ASN A 78 -12.66 -2.67 -5.42
N TRP A 79 -11.68 -2.13 -4.69
CA TRP A 79 -11.64 -2.19 -3.25
C TRP A 79 -12.30 -0.98 -2.57
N PRO A 80 -12.90 -1.17 -1.39
CA PRO A 80 -13.50 -0.07 -0.64
C PRO A 80 -12.43 0.90 -0.13
N SER A 81 -12.81 2.17 0.01
CA SER A 81 -11.96 3.17 0.68
C SER A 81 -11.78 2.83 2.16
N ILE A 82 -10.56 3.07 2.65
CA ILE A 82 -10.20 3.05 4.07
C ILE A 82 -9.69 4.44 4.45
N THR A 83 -10.25 5.01 5.52
CA THR A 83 -9.97 6.39 5.95
C THR A 83 -9.55 6.48 7.42
N LYS A 84 -9.39 5.33 8.08
CA LYS A 84 -8.93 5.22 9.47
C LYS A 84 -8.06 3.99 9.65
N THR A 85 -7.02 4.13 10.46
CA THR A 85 -6.18 3.00 10.89
C THR A 85 -6.99 1.90 11.56
N LYS A 86 -6.58 0.66 11.29
CA LYS A 86 -7.04 -0.57 11.92
C LYS A 86 -5.84 -1.29 12.54
N ALA A 87 -6.12 -2.28 13.39
CA ALA A 87 -5.05 -3.14 13.87
C ALA A 87 -4.35 -3.85 12.68
N PRO A 88 -3.02 -4.00 12.71
CA PRO A 88 -2.29 -4.79 11.73
C PRO A 88 -2.81 -6.24 11.70
N LEU A 89 -2.46 -6.97 10.64
CA LEU A 89 -2.77 -8.40 10.60
C LEU A 89 -2.05 -9.15 11.72
N ALA A 90 -2.65 -10.24 12.20
CA ALA A 90 -2.12 -11.01 13.32
C ALA A 90 -0.70 -11.52 13.05
N GLU A 91 -0.44 -11.90 11.80
CA GLU A 91 0.87 -12.35 11.34
C GLU A 91 1.81 -11.21 10.88
N ALA A 92 1.44 -9.94 10.96
CA ALA A 92 2.23 -8.84 10.36
C ALA A 92 3.70 -8.85 10.79
N GLU A 93 3.96 -9.12 12.07
CA GLU A 93 5.31 -9.17 12.64
C GLU A 93 6.16 -10.32 12.07
N GLU A 94 5.53 -11.43 11.68
CA GLU A 94 6.21 -12.56 11.05
C GLU A 94 6.57 -12.27 9.58
N TRP A 95 5.79 -11.40 8.92
CA TRP A 95 5.90 -11.12 7.49
C TRP A 95 6.63 -9.82 7.15
N LYS A 96 6.94 -8.98 8.13
CA LYS A 96 7.51 -7.65 7.93
C LYS A 96 8.84 -7.64 7.14
N ASP A 97 9.67 -8.65 7.37
CA ASP A 97 11.01 -8.79 6.75
C ASP A 97 11.03 -9.81 5.59
N ALA A 98 9.88 -10.44 5.27
CA ALA A 98 9.78 -11.41 4.20
C ALA A 98 9.68 -10.73 2.83
N THR A 99 10.30 -11.35 1.81
CA THR A 99 10.29 -10.92 0.40
C THR A 99 9.52 -11.91 -0.48
N ASP A 100 9.33 -11.56 -1.75
CA ASP A 100 8.54 -12.34 -2.72
C ASP A 100 7.10 -12.58 -2.24
N LYS A 101 6.48 -11.52 -1.72
CA LYS A 101 5.17 -11.61 -1.07
C LYS A 101 3.99 -11.51 -2.04
N LEU A 102 4.23 -11.15 -3.30
CA LEU A 102 3.19 -10.98 -4.32
C LEU A 102 2.34 -12.24 -4.51
N GLN A 103 2.94 -13.43 -4.44
CA GLN A 103 2.24 -14.71 -4.55
C GLN A 103 1.17 -14.95 -3.46
N TYR A 104 1.22 -14.20 -2.35
CA TYR A 104 0.27 -14.29 -1.25
C TYR A 104 -0.83 -13.21 -1.29
N LEU A 105 -0.84 -12.33 -2.29
CA LEU A 105 -1.86 -11.28 -2.43
C LEU A 105 -3.26 -11.91 -2.55
N GLN A 106 -4.21 -11.38 -1.78
CA GLN A 106 -5.63 -11.74 -1.86
C GLN A 106 -6.39 -10.58 -2.50
N ARG A 107 -7.18 -10.88 -3.54
CA ARG A 107 -7.98 -9.90 -4.29
C ARG A 107 -9.42 -9.87 -3.77
#